data_AF-A0A4Q8BGZ8-F1
#
_entry.id   AF-A0A4Q8BGZ8-F1
#
_cell.length_a   1.000
_cell.length_b   1.000
_cell.length_c   1.000
_cell.angle_alpha   90.00
_cell.angle_beta   90.00
_cell.angle_gamma   90.00
#
_symmetry.space_group_name_H-M   'P 1'
#
loop_
_entity.id
_entity.type
_entity.pdbx_description
1 polymer ?
#
loop_
_entity_poly.entity_id
_entity_poly.type
_entity_poly.pdbx_seq_one_letter_code
_entity_poly.pdbx_strand_id
1 'polypeptide(L)'
;MGVDAANDVKLVICHGGSAVLPGDQPGLLQFALNEAVSTSPFTGFATVTTEVLDRFVEDLVPVPLQPMRVPGDPARHWVAPGLVAMAADYGESGIWLSVGSRQRSALRPLRSRLDWEQFNG
;
A
#
# COMPACT_ATOMS: atom_id res chain seq x y z
N MET A 1 36.27 -3.96 16.63
CA MET A 1 36.35 -2.51 16.37
C MET A 1 36.52 -2.37 14.85
N GLY A 2 35.57 -1.99 13.99
CA GLY A 2 34.13 -1.65 14.04
C GLY A 2 33.51 -2.13 12.69
N VAL A 3 32.23 -2.51 12.61
CA VAL A 3 31.07 -1.76 12.03
C VAL A 3 31.42 -0.95 10.75
N ASP A 4 30.67 -0.91 9.65
CA ASP A 4 29.33 -1.39 9.29
C ASP A 4 29.14 -1.29 7.76
N ALA A 5 28.09 -1.97 7.27
CA ALA A 5 27.17 -1.64 6.18
C ALA A 5 27.65 -0.95 4.87
N ALA A 6 27.31 -1.57 3.73
CA ALA A 6 26.15 -1.09 2.96
C ALA A 6 25.79 -2.08 1.86
N ASN A 7 24.59 -2.62 2.01
CA ASN A 7 23.85 -3.50 1.13
C ASN A 7 23.65 -2.82 -0.24
N ASP A 8 24.08 -3.47 -1.33
CA ASP A 8 23.93 -3.00 -2.70
C ASP A 8 22.48 -3.17 -3.17
N VAL A 9 21.59 -2.31 -2.67
CA VAL A 9 20.23 -2.19 -3.18
C VAL A 9 20.27 -1.25 -4.37
N LYS A 10 20.38 -1.83 -5.57
CA LYS A 10 20.15 -1.10 -6.82
C LYS A 10 18.72 -0.57 -6.85
N LEU A 11 18.57 0.69 -6.49
CA LEU A 11 17.37 1.47 -6.80
C LEU A 11 17.26 1.59 -8.31
N VAL A 12 16.36 0.84 -8.93
CA VAL A 12 16.07 0.94 -10.36
C VAL A 12 15.28 2.23 -10.58
N ILE A 13 16.00 3.32 -10.87
CA ILE A 13 15.39 4.57 -11.34
C ILE A 13 15.15 4.40 -12.84
N CYS A 14 13.91 4.10 -13.24
CA CYS A 14 13.50 4.12 -14.63
C CYS A 14 13.63 5.57 -15.18
N HIS A 15 14.68 5.82 -15.95
CA HIS A 15 14.83 7.06 -16.73
C HIS A 15 14.04 6.96 -18.03
N GLY A 16 13.02 7.81 -18.17
CA GLY A 16 12.19 7.93 -19.36
C GLY A 16 11.29 9.16 -19.35
N GLY A 17 11.91 10.35 -19.44
CA GLY A 17 11.34 11.57 -20.03
C GLY A 17 10.04 12.16 -19.46
N SER A 18 10.16 13.03 -18.46
CA SER A 18 9.51 14.36 -18.43
C SER A 18 10.04 15.15 -17.24
N ALA A 19 10.54 16.36 -17.48
CA ALA A 19 11.03 17.23 -16.43
C ALA A 19 9.86 17.71 -15.56
N VAL A 20 9.71 17.16 -14.36
CA VAL A 20 8.75 17.64 -13.36
C VAL A 20 9.47 18.67 -12.47
N LEU A 21 9.00 19.91 -12.51
CA LEU A 21 9.50 21.00 -11.67
C LEU A 21 9.35 20.67 -10.17
N PRO A 22 10.26 21.13 -9.29
CA PRO A 22 10.23 20.80 -7.88
C PRO A 22 9.13 21.61 -7.19
N GLY A 23 8.00 20.98 -6.89
CA GLY A 23 6.92 21.60 -6.14
C GLY A 23 5.65 20.75 -6.00
N ASP A 24 5.42 19.82 -6.94
CA ASP A 24 4.22 18.99 -6.94
C ASP A 24 4.60 17.56 -7.37
N GLN A 25 5.01 16.73 -6.41
CA GLN A 25 5.53 15.38 -6.66
C GLN A 25 4.49 14.33 -6.23
N PRO A 26 3.44 14.07 -7.04
CA PRO A 26 2.47 13.02 -6.73
C PRO A 26 3.13 11.67 -6.49
N GLY A 27 4.30 11.42 -7.10
CA GLY A 27 5.09 10.21 -6.88
C GLY A 27 5.63 10.03 -5.45
N LEU A 28 5.97 11.10 -4.73
CA LEU A 28 6.50 10.97 -3.35
C LEU A 28 5.41 10.55 -2.37
N LEU A 29 4.21 11.11 -2.49
CA LEU A 29 3.08 10.72 -1.65
C LEU A 29 2.64 9.28 -1.94
N GLN A 30 2.55 8.91 -3.22
CA GLN A 30 2.24 7.53 -3.60
C GLN A 30 3.30 6.55 -3.07
N PHE A 31 4.59 6.89 -3.22
CA PHE A 31 5.69 6.11 -2.66
C PHE A 31 5.58 5.97 -1.15
N ALA A 32 5.35 7.08 -0.42
CA ALA A 32 5.21 7.06 1.03
C ALA A 32 4.03 6.19 1.51
N LEU A 33 2.91 6.19 0.76
CA LEU A 33 1.75 5.35 1.07
C LEU A 33 2.05 3.86 0.84
N ASN A 34 2.74 3.54 -0.25
CA ASN A 34 3.17 2.17 -0.52
C ASN A 34 4.13 1.67 0.58
N GLU A 35 5.13 2.46 0.92
CA GLU A 35 6.08 2.16 2.01
C GLU A 35 5.37 2.02 3.36
N ALA A 36 4.37 2.85 3.65
CA ALA A 36 3.61 2.78 4.90
C ALA A 36 2.85 1.46 5.06
N VAL A 37 2.36 0.88 3.96
CA VAL A 37 1.71 -0.44 3.95
C VAL A 37 2.78 -1.54 4.05
N SER A 38 3.79 -1.49 3.19
CA SER A 38 4.82 -2.54 3.06
C SER A 38 5.73 -2.69 4.28
N THR A 39 5.95 -1.62 5.04
CA THR A 39 6.90 -1.59 6.18
C THR A 39 6.21 -1.45 7.54
N SER A 40 4.88 -1.50 7.58
CA SER A 40 4.14 -1.35 8.83
C SER A 40 4.42 -2.49 9.82
N PRO A 41 4.57 -2.20 11.12
CA PRO A 41 4.71 -3.24 12.14
C PRO A 41 3.43 -4.05 12.33
N PHE A 42 2.27 -3.47 11.99
CA PHE A 42 0.97 -4.14 12.02
C PHE A 42 0.33 -4.11 10.63
N THR A 43 -0.07 -5.26 10.12
CA THR A 43 -0.55 -5.45 8.76
C THR A 43 -1.64 -6.51 8.68
N GLY A 44 -2.34 -6.48 7.55
CA GLY A 44 -3.27 -7.50 7.08
C GLY A 44 -3.12 -7.66 5.57
N PHE A 45 -3.21 -8.90 5.09
CA PHE A 45 -3.14 -9.25 3.67
C PHE A 45 -4.24 -10.27 3.33
N ALA A 46 -4.93 -10.04 2.22
CA ALA A 46 -5.84 -11.00 1.60
C ALA A 46 -5.90 -10.78 0.08
N THR A 47 -6.10 -11.87 -0.65
CA THR A 47 -6.54 -11.85 -2.04
C THR A 47 -8.06 -11.79 -2.09
N VAL A 48 -8.62 -10.80 -2.77
CA VAL A 48 -10.06 -10.52 -2.77
C VAL A 48 -10.61 -10.32 -4.18
N THR A 49 -11.94 -10.39 -4.32
CA THR A 49 -12.63 -9.97 -5.55
C THR A 49 -12.91 -8.47 -5.53
N THR A 50 -13.28 -7.90 -6.68
CA THR A 50 -13.69 -6.50 -6.80
C THR A 50 -14.86 -6.17 -5.87
N GLU A 51 -15.87 -7.04 -5.78
CA GLU A 51 -17.04 -6.81 -4.93
C GLU A 51 -16.68 -6.81 -3.44
N VAL A 52 -15.68 -7.61 -3.04
CA VAL A 52 -15.18 -7.63 -1.67
C VAL A 52 -14.34 -6.37 -1.39
N LEU A 53 -13.52 -5.94 -2.35
CA LEU A 53 -12.76 -4.69 -2.24
C LEU A 53 -13.70 -3.49 -2.07
N ASP A 54 -14.71 -3.36 -2.94
CA ASP A 54 -15.63 -2.22 -2.92
C ASP A 54 -16.31 -2.09 -1.56
N ARG A 55 -16.85 -3.19 -1.02
CA ARG A 55 -17.43 -3.22 0.34
C ARG A 55 -16.41 -2.90 1.43
N PHE A 56 -15.17 -3.38 1.29
CA PHE A 56 -14.13 -3.16 2.28
C PHE A 56 -13.75 -1.67 2.40
N VAL A 57 -13.70 -0.97 1.26
CA VAL A 57 -13.24 0.43 1.20
C VAL A 57 -14.36 1.46 1.40
N GLU A 58 -15.62 1.05 1.56
CA GLU A 58 -16.78 1.94 1.79
C GLU A 58 -16.55 2.94 2.94
N ASP A 59 -15.90 2.49 4.02
CA ASP A 59 -15.61 3.32 5.20
C ASP A 59 -14.26 4.06 5.11
N LEU A 60 -13.53 3.94 4.00
CA LEU A 60 -12.19 4.50 3.83
C LEU A 60 -12.22 5.68 2.85
N VAL A 61 -11.31 6.63 3.05
CA VAL A 61 -11.17 7.78 2.17
C VAL A 61 -10.23 7.42 1.02
N PRO A 62 -10.67 7.45 -0.25
CA PRO A 62 -9.77 7.22 -1.38
C PRO A 62 -8.73 8.34 -1.47
N VAL A 63 -7.48 7.98 -1.72
CA VAL A 63 -6.42 8.96 -1.96
C VAL A 63 -6.50 9.42 -3.42
N PRO A 64 -6.69 10.72 -3.71
CA PRO A 64 -6.93 11.22 -5.07
C PRO A 64 -5.64 11.35 -5.89
N LEU A 65 -4.91 10.25 -6.03
CA LEU A 65 -3.69 10.15 -6.83
C LEU A 65 -3.92 9.18 -7.99
N GLN A 66 -3.28 9.43 -9.14
CA GLN A 66 -3.32 8.46 -10.23
C GLN A 66 -2.79 7.09 -9.75
N PRO A 67 -3.42 5.97 -10.11
CA PRO A 67 -2.93 4.66 -9.70
C PRO A 67 -1.50 4.41 -10.16
N MET A 68 -0.70 3.77 -9.30
CA MET A 68 0.62 3.29 -9.68
C MET A 68 0.52 1.96 -10.42
N ARG A 69 1.52 1.61 -11.22
CA ARG A 69 1.63 0.27 -11.83
C ARG A 69 2.35 -0.76 -10.94
N VAL A 70 2.75 -0.34 -9.74
CA VAL A 70 3.57 -1.11 -8.81
C VAL A 70 2.87 -1.09 -7.44
N PRO A 71 2.74 -2.23 -6.75
CA PRO A 71 3.26 -3.56 -7.10
C PRO A 71 2.46 -4.31 -8.17
N GLY A 72 1.26 -3.82 -8.52
CA GLY A 72 0.42 -4.29 -9.62
C GLY A 72 -0.32 -3.10 -10.26
N ASP A 73 -0.98 -3.30 -11.40
CA ASP A 73 -1.58 -2.22 -12.20
C ASP A 73 -3.09 -2.47 -12.40
N PRO A 74 -3.99 -1.63 -11.85
CA PRO A 74 -3.73 -0.41 -11.07
C PRO A 74 -3.56 -0.66 -9.55
N ALA A 75 -2.57 -0.03 -8.92
CA ALA A 75 -2.43 0.08 -7.47
C ALA A 75 -3.14 1.34 -6.95
N ARG A 76 -4.16 1.14 -6.10
CA ARG A 76 -4.98 2.18 -5.47
C ARG A 76 -4.76 2.22 -3.96
N HIS A 77 -4.92 3.39 -3.36
CA HIS A 77 -4.73 3.59 -1.92
C HIS A 77 -5.96 4.25 -1.29
N TRP A 78 -6.25 3.84 -0.05
CA TRP A 78 -7.25 4.45 0.81
C TRP A 78 -6.68 4.67 2.20
N VAL A 79 -7.24 5.62 2.93
CA VAL A 79 -6.79 5.96 4.29
C VAL A 79 -7.97 6.07 5.26
N ALA A 80 -7.67 5.79 6.52
CA ALA A 80 -8.50 6.10 7.67
C ALA A 80 -7.59 6.53 8.83
N PRO A 81 -8.13 7.05 9.96
CA PRO A 81 -7.30 7.43 11.10
C PRO A 81 -6.37 6.30 11.56
N GLY A 82 -5.06 6.49 11.34
CA GLY A 82 -4.02 5.53 11.73
C GLY A 82 -3.87 4.31 10.81
N LEU A 83 -4.49 4.28 9.62
CA LEU A 83 -4.48 3.14 8.70
C LEU A 83 -4.25 3.61 7.26
N VAL A 84 -3.46 2.84 6.51
CA VAL A 84 -3.40 2.90 5.05
C VAL A 84 -3.78 1.53 4.48
N ALA A 85 -4.63 1.52 3.46
CA ALA A 85 -4.96 0.36 2.66
C ALA A 85 -4.44 0.54 1.23
N MET A 86 -3.96 -0.54 0.62
CA MET A 86 -3.51 -0.60 -0.76
C MET A 86 -4.15 -1.81 -1.42
N ALA A 87 -4.70 -1.63 -2.62
CA ALA A 87 -5.15 -2.73 -3.47
C ALA A 87 -4.43 -2.66 -4.81
N ALA A 88 -3.94 -3.80 -5.29
CA ALA A 88 -3.32 -3.94 -6.60
C ALA A 88 -4.00 -5.09 -7.36
N ASP A 89 -4.38 -4.83 -8.60
CA ASP A 89 -5.01 -5.83 -9.48
C ASP A 89 -3.93 -6.69 -10.17
N TYR A 90 -4.08 -8.01 -10.09
CA TYR A 90 -3.23 -8.99 -10.75
C TYR A 90 -4.00 -9.87 -11.77
N GLY A 91 -5.16 -9.40 -12.23
CA GLY A 91 -5.97 -10.09 -13.23
C GLY A 91 -6.55 -11.40 -12.68
N GLU A 92 -6.18 -12.53 -13.30
CA GLU A 92 -6.71 -13.85 -12.94
C GLU A 92 -6.36 -14.30 -11.52
N SER A 93 -5.30 -13.72 -10.92
CA SER A 93 -4.92 -13.99 -9.52
C SER A 93 -5.77 -13.21 -8.50
N GLY A 94 -6.66 -12.33 -8.96
CA GLY A 94 -7.50 -11.50 -8.11
C GLY A 94 -6.81 -10.20 -7.66
N ILE A 95 -7.43 -9.54 -6.68
CA ILE A 95 -6.95 -8.27 -6.15
C ILE A 95 -6.16 -8.52 -4.88
N TRP A 96 -4.89 -8.12 -4.88
CA TRP A 96 -4.09 -8.11 -3.67
C TRP A 96 -4.48 -6.90 -2.82
N LEU A 97 -5.14 -7.14 -1.70
CA LEU A 97 -5.45 -6.13 -0.68
C LEU A 97 -4.48 -6.24 0.50
N SER A 98 -3.81 -5.15 0.83
CA SER A 98 -2.96 -5.01 2.01
C SER A 98 -3.36 -3.81 2.85
N VAL A 99 -3.23 -3.94 4.18
CA VAL A 99 -3.41 -2.85 5.13
C VAL A 99 -2.18 -2.69 6.01
N GLY A 100 -1.88 -1.46 6.43
CA GLY A 100 -0.76 -1.14 7.30
C GLY A 100 -1.12 -0.11 8.36
N SER A 101 -0.62 -0.31 9.57
CA SER A 101 -0.66 0.67 10.64
C SER A 101 0.57 0.64 11.54
N ARG A 102 0.92 1.81 12.08
CA ARG A 102 1.86 1.95 13.19
C ARG A 102 1.25 1.56 14.55
N GLN A 103 -0.07 1.54 14.67
CA GLN A 103 -0.78 1.25 15.92
C GLN A 103 -1.68 0.02 15.73
N ARG A 104 -1.40 -1.06 16.48
CA ARG A 104 -2.18 -2.31 16.41
C ARG A 104 -3.68 -2.07 16.57
N SER A 105 -4.07 -1.16 17.47
CA SER A 105 -5.47 -0.84 17.75
C SER A 105 -6.22 -0.27 16.55
N ALA A 106 -5.54 0.37 15.60
CA ALA A 106 -6.19 0.93 14.41
C ALA A 106 -6.67 -0.15 13.44
N LEU A 107 -6.05 -1.34 13.46
CA LEU A 107 -6.42 -2.47 12.61
C LEU A 107 -7.47 -3.39 13.24
N ARG A 108 -7.65 -3.36 14.56
CA ARG A 108 -8.61 -4.21 15.28
C ARG A 108 -10.02 -4.28 14.65
N PRO A 109 -10.64 -3.18 14.20
CA PRO A 109 -11.98 -3.23 13.59
C PRO A 109 -12.03 -4.03 12.28
N LEU A 110 -10.89 -4.25 11.63
CA LEU A 110 -10.78 -4.95 10.35
C LEU A 110 -10.66 -6.47 10.51
N ARG A 111 -10.31 -6.95 11.72
CA ARG A 111 -9.99 -8.37 11.97
C ARG A 111 -11.09 -9.33 11.53
N SER A 112 -12.36 -8.92 11.66
CA SER A 112 -13.53 -9.73 11.28
C SER A 112 -14.19 -9.30 9.97
N ARG A 113 -13.64 -8.29 9.26
CA ARG A 113 -14.23 -7.79 8.01
C ARG A 113 -13.90 -8.67 6.81
N LEU A 114 -12.78 -9.40 6.88
CA LEU A 114 -12.30 -10.30 5.84
C LEU A 114 -11.76 -11.59 6.48
N ASP A 115 -11.70 -12.64 5.68
CA ASP A 115 -10.88 -13.81 5.98
C ASP A 115 -9.45 -13.51 5.53
N TRP A 116 -8.63 -13.02 6.46
CA TRP A 116 -7.27 -12.58 6.15
C TRP A 116 -6.34 -13.77 5.98
N GLU A 117 -5.56 -13.79 4.89
CA GLU A 117 -4.48 -14.76 4.71
C GLU A 117 -3.36 -14.53 5.73
N GLN A 118 -3.10 -13.27 6.05
CA GLN A 118 -2.19 -12.87 7.13
C GLN A 118 -2.75 -11.66 7.86
N PHE A 119 -2.72 -11.67 9.19
CA PHE A 119 -3.17 -10.52 9.99
C PHE A 119 -2.51 -10.51 11.37
N ASN A 120 -1.80 -9.42 11.70
CA ASN A 120 -1.09 -9.28 12.99
C ASN A 120 -1.46 -7.98 13.77
N GLY A 121 -2.51 -7.29 13.28
CA GLY A 121 -3.01 -5.99 13.76
C GLY A 121 -4.29 -6.02 14.57
#